data_AF-Q0HRX9-F1
#
_entry.id   AF-Q0HRX9-F1
#
_cell.length_a   1.000
_cell.length_b   1.000
_cell.length_c   1.000
_cell.angle_alpha   90.00
_cell.angle_beta   90.00
_cell.angle_gamma   90.00
#
_symmetry.space_group_name_H-M   'P 1'
#
loop_
_entity.id
_entity.type
_entity.pdbx_description
1 polymer ?
#
loop_
_entity_poly.entity_id
_entity_poly.type
_entity_poly.pdbx_seq_one_letter_code
_entity_poly.pdbx_strand_id
1 'polypeptide(L)'
;MLAEQFFLQGRFKLETIPHEMRMSHWVYAPRLTDTQSGQVLLDLVGQCWDCQSAIERDNTLCLTLDGYPDRANWLELAFFPETGRVQLKAGNINAKALMAQAFHPHELTGYLDTLRVNLLR
;
A
#
# COMPACT_ATOMS: atom_id res chain seq x y z
N MET A 1 10.69 -3.50 -15.72
CA MET A 1 10.78 -4.84 -15.10
C MET A 1 9.78 -4.84 -13.96
N LEU A 2 8.78 -5.72 -14.02
CA LEU A 2 7.90 -5.95 -12.87
C LEU A 2 8.78 -6.55 -11.77
N ALA A 3 8.87 -5.90 -10.62
CA ALA A 3 9.60 -6.45 -9.49
C ALA A 3 8.60 -7.24 -8.64
N GLU A 4 8.71 -8.56 -8.70
CA GLU A 4 8.02 -9.46 -7.78
C GLU A 4 8.93 -9.77 -6.61
N GLN A 5 8.40 -9.68 -5.40
CA GLN A 5 9.11 -9.96 -4.16
C GLN A 5 8.23 -10.82 -3.26
N PHE A 6 8.87 -11.72 -2.51
CA PHE A 6 8.19 -12.62 -1.59
C PHE A 6 8.62 -12.32 -0.16
N PHE A 7 7.64 -12.26 0.73
CA PHE A 7 7.83 -11.92 2.13
C PHE A 7 7.21 -12.98 3.05
N LEU A 8 7.69 -13.03 4.29
CA LEU A 8 7.26 -13.93 5.36
C LEU A 8 7.29 -15.38 4.87
N GLN A 9 8.47 -15.81 4.42
CA GLN A 9 8.71 -17.15 3.88
C GLN A 9 7.77 -17.50 2.71
N GLY A 10 7.44 -16.49 1.89
CA GLY A 10 6.59 -16.65 0.72
C GLY A 10 5.09 -16.56 1.01
N ARG A 11 4.67 -16.29 2.25
CA ARG A 11 3.25 -16.07 2.59
C ARG A 11 2.65 -14.89 1.83
N PHE A 12 3.44 -13.85 1.60
CA PHE A 12 3.02 -12.70 0.82
C PHE A 12 3.83 -12.57 -0.46
N LYS A 13 3.14 -12.29 -1.56
CA LYS A 13 3.72 -11.88 -2.84
C LYS A 13 3.38 -10.42 -3.08
N LEU A 14 4.40 -9.58 -3.21
CA LEU A 14 4.28 -8.18 -3.59
C LEU A 14 4.74 -8.02 -5.04
N GLU A 15 3.89 -7.41 -5.85
CA GLU A 15 4.20 -7.00 -7.22
C GLU A 15 4.20 -5.48 -7.25
N THR A 16 5.24 -4.86 -7.82
CA THR A 16 5.24 -3.41 -8.11
C THR A 16 5.08 -3.18 -9.61
N ILE A 17 3.93 -2.60 -9.97
CA ILE A 17 3.50 -2.46 -11.35
C ILE A 17 3.64 -1.01 -11.79
N PRO A 18 4.61 -0.72 -12.70
CA PRO A 18 4.81 0.64 -13.18
C PRO A 18 3.64 1.06 -14.07
N HIS A 19 3.17 2.29 -13.88
CA HIS A 19 2.26 2.94 -14.81
C HIS A 19 2.57 4.43 -14.92
N GLU A 20 2.34 4.98 -16.10
CA GLU A 20 2.59 6.39 -16.39
C GLU A 20 1.46 7.26 -15.84
N MET A 21 1.84 8.29 -15.10
CA MET A 21 1.02 9.40 -14.64
C MET A 21 1.27 10.64 -15.51
N ARG A 22 0.61 11.75 -15.18
CA ARG A 22 0.77 13.02 -15.92
C ARG A 22 2.23 13.47 -15.96
N MET A 23 2.58 14.17 -17.05
CA MET A 23 3.92 14.70 -17.29
C MET A 23 5.02 13.64 -17.28
N SER A 24 4.70 12.42 -17.73
CA SER A 24 5.63 11.28 -17.82
C SER A 24 6.30 10.89 -16.51
N HIS A 25 5.67 11.21 -15.38
CA HIS A 25 6.05 10.64 -14.09
C HIS A 25 5.55 9.21 -14.02
N TRP A 26 6.38 8.30 -13.52
CA TRP A 26 6.01 6.90 -13.33
C TRP A 26 5.71 6.64 -11.86
N VAL A 27 4.66 5.87 -11.61
CA VAL A 27 4.28 5.36 -10.29
C VAL A 27 4.39 3.84 -10.30
N TYR A 28 5.03 3.27 -9.29
CA TYR A 28 5.19 1.84 -9.10
C TYR A 28 4.18 1.35 -8.06
N ALA A 29 2.97 1.08 -8.53
CA ALA A 29 1.87 0.73 -7.65
C ALA A 29 2.00 -0.70 -7.10
N PRO A 30 1.77 -0.90 -5.79
CA PRO A 30 1.82 -2.23 -5.18
C PRO A 30 0.53 -3.01 -5.45
N ARG A 31 0.70 -4.31 -5.72
CA ARG A 31 -0.33 -5.34 -5.56
C ARG A 31 0.20 -6.40 -4.60
N LEU A 32 -0.50 -6.61 -3.50
CA LEU A 32 -0.14 -7.58 -2.47
C LEU A 32 -1.13 -8.73 -2.46
N THR A 33 -0.60 -9.95 -2.57
CA THR A 33 -1.38 -11.18 -2.55
C THR A 33 -0.92 -12.07 -1.41
N ASP A 34 -1.87 -12.60 -0.65
CA ASP A 34 -1.67 -13.73 0.25
C ASP A 34 -1.59 -15.01 -0.58
N THR A 35 -0.42 -15.64 -0.63
CA THR A 35 -0.16 -16.80 -1.48
C THR A 35 -0.83 -18.06 -0.97
N GLN A 36 -1.11 -18.16 0.33
CA GLN A 36 -1.75 -19.34 0.90
C GLN A 36 -3.24 -19.38 0.58
N SER A 37 -3.92 -18.23 0.67
CA SER A 37 -5.35 -18.12 0.37
C SER A 37 -5.65 -17.74 -1.09
N GLY A 38 -4.66 -17.21 -1.81
CA GLY A 38 -4.83 -16.59 -3.12
C GLY A 38 -5.51 -15.22 -3.08
N GLN A 39 -5.81 -14.69 -1.87
CA GLN A 39 -6.54 -13.45 -1.71
C GLN A 39 -5.64 -12.24 -2.02
N VAL A 40 -6.14 -11.31 -2.83
CA VAL A 40 -5.51 -10.00 -3.01
C VAL A 40 -5.84 -9.13 -1.79
N LEU A 41 -4.81 -8.74 -1.04
CA LEU A 41 -4.93 -7.94 0.19
C LEU A 41 -4.82 -6.44 -0.06
N LEU A 42 -4.16 -6.05 -1.15
CA LEU A 42 -4.02 -4.68 -1.59
C LEU A 42 -3.87 -4.67 -3.10
N ASP A 43 -4.60 -3.80 -3.79
CA ASP A 43 -4.43 -3.58 -5.22
C ASP A 43 -4.53 -2.07 -5.50
N LEU A 44 -3.39 -1.43 -5.71
CA LEU A 44 -3.32 0.00 -6.02
C LEU A 44 -2.90 0.25 -7.48
N VAL A 45 -2.97 -0.77 -8.33
CA VAL A 45 -2.60 -0.64 -9.74
C VAL A 45 -3.47 0.42 -10.42
N GLY A 46 -2.83 1.39 -11.08
CA GLY A 46 -3.50 2.54 -11.69
C GLY A 46 -3.90 3.66 -10.71
N GLN A 47 -3.55 3.53 -9.42
CA GLN A 47 -3.72 4.59 -8.43
C GLN A 47 -2.44 5.41 -8.22
N CYS A 48 -2.57 6.56 -7.54
CA CYS A 48 -1.48 7.51 -7.31
C CYS A 48 -0.60 7.18 -6.09
N TRP A 49 -0.41 5.90 -5.77
CA TRP A 49 0.39 5.46 -4.64
C TRP A 49 1.62 4.71 -5.13
N ASP A 50 2.80 5.29 -4.87
CA ASP A 50 4.09 4.77 -5.28
C ASP A 50 4.73 3.98 -4.13
N CYS A 51 5.01 2.70 -4.34
CA CYS A 51 5.60 1.83 -3.32
C CYS A 51 7.09 2.15 -3.14
N GLN A 52 7.44 2.84 -2.05
CA GLN A 52 8.83 3.22 -1.77
C GLN A 52 9.63 2.08 -1.12
N SER A 53 9.01 1.34 -0.20
CA SER A 53 9.70 0.25 0.49
C SER A 53 8.74 -0.83 1.00
N ALA A 54 9.29 -2.02 1.17
CA ALA A 54 8.62 -3.19 1.73
C ALA A 54 9.60 -3.92 2.65
N ILE A 55 9.23 -4.11 3.92
CA ILE A 55 10.12 -4.69 4.94
C ILE A 55 9.37 -5.64 5.86
N GLU A 56 10.05 -6.69 6.32
CA GLU A 56 9.53 -7.59 7.35
C GLU A 56 9.94 -7.09 8.74
N ARG A 57 8.99 -7.06 9.66
CA ARG A 57 9.23 -6.79 11.10
C ARG A 57 8.26 -7.62 11.93
N ASP A 58 8.77 -8.37 12.90
CA ASP A 58 7.95 -9.09 13.90
C ASP A 58 6.77 -9.88 13.30
N ASN A 59 7.03 -10.69 12.27
CA ASN A 59 6.02 -11.46 11.53
C ASN A 59 4.94 -10.61 10.80
N THR A 60 5.28 -9.37 10.46
CA THR A 60 4.43 -8.46 9.67
C THR A 60 5.17 -7.96 8.45
N LEU A 61 4.42 -7.65 7.40
CA LEU A 61 4.95 -6.94 6.23
C LEU A 61 4.53 -5.47 6.31
N CYS A 62 5.50 -4.58 6.38
CA CYS A 62 5.29 -3.13 6.34
C CYS A 62 5.56 -2.59 4.94
N LEU A 63 4.62 -1.84 4.37
CA LEU A 63 4.77 -1.12 3.11
C LEU A 63 4.74 0.39 3.37
N THR A 64 5.72 1.11 2.82
CA THR A 64 5.71 2.59 2.80
C THR A 64 5.32 3.07 1.42
N LEU A 65 4.28 3.91 1.35
CA LEU A 65 3.73 4.44 0.11
C LEU A 65 3.81 5.96 0.09
N ASP A 66 4.26 6.52 -1.03
CA ASP A 66 4.19 7.96 -1.31
C ASP A 66 3.01 8.26 -2.24
N GLY A 67 2.28 9.34 -1.94
CA GLY A 67 1.24 9.88 -2.79
C GLY A 67 1.82 10.69 -3.94
N TYR A 68 1.27 10.51 -5.13
CA TYR A 68 1.51 11.37 -6.29
C TYR A 68 0.37 12.40 -6.43
N PRO A 69 0.63 13.66 -6.82
CA PRO A 69 1.92 14.22 -7.22
C PRO A 69 2.80 14.69 -6.06
N ASP A 70 2.22 14.90 -4.89
CA ASP A 70 2.92 15.43 -3.73
C ASP A 70 3.41 14.31 -2.81
N ARG A 71 4.69 13.95 -2.97
CA ARG A 71 5.38 12.95 -2.16
C ARG A 71 5.51 13.32 -0.69
N ALA A 72 5.18 14.55 -0.29
CA ALA A 72 5.06 14.88 1.13
C ALA A 72 3.93 14.09 1.80
N ASN A 73 2.95 13.63 1.01
CA ASN A 73 1.92 12.70 1.46
C ASN A 73 2.47 11.29 1.43
N TRP A 74 2.68 10.70 2.60
CA TRP A 74 3.14 9.32 2.69
C TRP A 74 2.38 8.58 3.78
N LEU A 75 2.37 7.25 3.68
CA LEU A 75 1.76 6.38 4.68
C LEU A 75 2.52 5.06 4.83
N GLU A 76 2.36 4.45 6.00
CA GLU A 76 2.89 3.11 6.29
C GLU A 76 1.73 2.16 6.63
N LEU A 77 1.65 1.05 5.89
CA LEU A 77 0.70 -0.04 6.09
C LEU A 77 1.42 -1.24 6.67
N ALA A 78 0.87 -1.85 7.72
CA ALA A 78 1.37 -3.11 8.28
C ALA A 78 0.34 -4.23 8.07
N PHE A 79 0.73 -5.29 7.37
CA PHE A 79 -0.09 -6.47 7.08
C PHE A 79 0.23 -7.59 8.07
N PHE A 80 -0.79 -8.08 8.74
CA PHE A 80 -0.69 -9.10 9.79
C PHE A 80 -1.23 -10.43 9.27
N PRO A 81 -0.38 -11.42 8.92
CA PRO A 81 -0.83 -12.69 8.37
C PRO A 81 -1.72 -13.48 9.34
N GLU A 82 -1.45 -13.40 10.65
CA GLU A 82 -2.19 -14.14 11.67
C GLU A 82 -3.66 -13.72 11.80
N THR A 83 -3.94 -12.44 11.57
CA THR A 83 -5.29 -11.87 11.71
C THR A 83 -5.94 -11.57 10.36
N GLY A 84 -5.16 -11.60 9.27
CA GLY A 84 -5.59 -11.15 7.95
C GLY A 84 -5.95 -9.67 7.89
N ARG A 85 -5.51 -8.88 8.87
CA ARG A 85 -5.80 -7.44 8.97
C ARG A 85 -4.64 -6.60 8.47
N VAL A 86 -4.96 -5.36 8.11
CA VAL A 86 -3.99 -4.33 7.79
C VAL A 86 -4.16 -3.15 8.73
N GLN A 87 -3.06 -2.57 9.20
CA GLN A 87 -3.07 -1.37 10.03
C GLN A 87 -2.38 -0.22 9.32
N LEU A 88 -2.95 0.96 9.44
CA LEU A 88 -2.28 2.22 9.11
C LEU A 88 -1.43 2.64 10.31
N LYS A 89 -0.11 2.51 10.19
CA LYS A 89 0.84 2.74 11.30
C LYS A 89 1.20 4.21 11.46
N ALA A 90 1.49 4.86 10.36
CA ALA A 90 1.94 6.23 10.30
C ALA A 90 1.58 6.85 8.95
N GLY A 91 1.65 8.17 8.88
CA GLY A 91 1.57 8.88 7.62
C GLY A 91 1.56 10.38 7.84
N ASN A 92 2.02 11.10 6.82
CA ASN A 92 1.90 12.54 6.74
C ASN A 92 0.88 12.90 5.67
N ILE A 93 -0.39 12.56 5.93
CA ILE A 93 -1.48 12.90 5.02
C ILE A 93 -2.24 14.04 5.69
N ASN A 94 -2.55 15.12 4.96
CA ASN A 94 -3.36 16.24 5.46
C ASN A 94 -4.85 15.87 5.65
N ALA A 95 -5.09 14.69 6.21
CA ALA A 95 -6.38 14.23 6.69
C ALA A 95 -6.33 14.32 8.21
N LYS A 96 -7.20 15.16 8.77
CA LYS A 96 -7.26 15.58 10.18
C LYS A 96 -7.43 14.45 11.23
N ALA A 97 -7.26 13.18 10.89
CA ALA A 97 -7.25 12.07 11.84
C ALA A 97 -6.65 10.81 11.21
N LEU A 98 -5.31 10.68 11.20
CA LEU A 98 -4.69 9.35 11.12
C LEU A 98 -4.56 8.81 12.55
N MET A 99 -5.67 8.35 13.14
CA MET A 99 -5.56 7.48 14.31
C MET A 99 -5.25 6.07 13.78
N ALA A 100 -4.35 5.35 14.44
CA ALA A 100 -3.98 3.98 14.05
C ALA A 100 -5.25 3.13 13.88
N GLN A 101 -5.65 2.89 12.63
CA GLN A 101 -6.88 2.20 12.28
C GLN A 101 -6.52 0.85 11.66
N ALA A 102 -7.21 -0.19 12.11
CA ALA A 102 -7.12 -1.52 11.55
C ALA A 102 -8.30 -1.72 10.59
N PHE A 103 -8.01 -2.26 9.42
CA PHE A 103 -8.97 -2.54 8.36
C PHE A 103 -8.94 -4.02 8.02
N HIS A 104 -10.06 -4.52 7.51
CA HIS A 104 -10.01 -5.67 6.63
C HIS A 104 -9.43 -5.27 5.25
N PRO A 105 -8.75 -6.18 4.54
CA PRO A 105 -8.10 -5.85 3.28
C PRO A 105 -9.03 -5.24 2.22
N HIS A 106 -10.29 -5.67 2.16
CA HIS A 106 -11.28 -5.14 1.22
C HIS A 106 -11.75 -3.71 1.53
N GLU A 107 -11.60 -3.24 2.78
CA GLU A 107 -11.96 -1.88 3.20
C GLU A 107 -10.84 -0.89 2.87
N LEU A 108 -9.59 -1.37 2.84
CA LEU A 108 -8.40 -0.53 2.70
C LEU A 108 -8.36 0.21 1.36
N THR A 109 -8.61 -0.45 0.23
CA THR A 109 -8.53 0.20 -1.08
C THR A 109 -9.52 1.36 -1.19
N GLY A 110 -10.76 1.18 -0.71
CA GLY A 110 -11.77 2.24 -0.71
C GLY A 110 -11.41 3.41 0.21
N TYR A 111 -10.77 3.12 1.35
CA TYR A 111 -10.23 4.16 2.23
C TYR A 111 -9.12 4.98 1.54
N LEU A 112 -8.18 4.31 0.87
CA LEU A 112 -7.09 4.96 0.13
C LEU A 112 -7.58 5.77 -1.08
N ASP A 113 -8.64 5.31 -1.76
CA ASP A 113 -9.31 6.07 -2.82
C ASP A 113 -9.94 7.37 -2.28
N THR A 114 -10.53 7.31 -1.09
CA THR A 114 -11.10 8.49 -0.43
C THR A 114 -10.01 9.49 -0.04
N LEU A 115 -8.86 9.00 0.45
CA LEU A 115 -7.70 9.84 0.72
C LEU A 115 -7.16 10.49 -0.54
N ARG A 116 -7.04 9.74 -1.65
CA ARG A 116 -6.61 10.28 -2.95
C ARG A 116 -7.43 11.50 -3.37
N VAL A 117 -8.75 11.44 -3.26
CA VAL A 117 -9.62 12.57 -3.66
C VAL A 117 -9.31 13.83 -2.86
N ASN A 118 -8.87 13.69 -1.61
CA ASN A 118 -8.47 14.83 -0.78
C ASN A 118 -7.04 15.31 -1.09
N LEU A 119 -6.16 14.43 -1.58
CA LEU A 119 -4.78 14.77 -1.97
C LEU A 119 -4.66 15.51 -3.30
N LEU A 120 -5.60 15.28 -4.22
CA LEU A 120 -5.62 15.90 -5.56
C LEU A 120 -6.45 17.19 -5.64
N ARG A 121 -6.95 17.70 -4.50
CA ARG A 121 -7.69 18.96 -4.38
C ARG A 121 -6.75 20.10 -3.97
#